data_AF-A0A8J5XHV5-F1
#
_entry.id   AF-A0A8J5XHV5-F1
#
_cell.length_a   1.000
_cell.length_b   1.000
_cell.length_c   1.000
_cell.angle_alpha   90.00
_cell.angle_beta   90.00
_cell.angle_gamma   90.00
#
_symmetry.space_group_name_H-M   'P 1'
#
loop_
_entity.id
_entity.type
_entity.pdbx_description
1 polymer ?
#
loop_
_entity_poly.entity_id
_entity_poly.type
_entity_poly.pdbx_seq_one_letter_code
_entity_poly.pdbx_strand_id
1 'polypeptide(L)'
;MAPPGLKVTVKRWSAVASWTWTADDDVCGICHMALDGCAPGAAGPGDDSPVVWGKCAHNFHLLCISTWLQSKTSCPICRRNWEFAPSAPPPSATLAEDG
;
A
#
# COMPACT_ATOMS: atom_id res chain seq x y z
N MET A 1 -27.25 46.89 7.94
CA MET A 1 -27.46 46.33 6.59
C MET A 1 -26.24 45.48 6.25
N ALA A 2 -26.35 44.16 6.28
CA ALA A 2 -25.26 43.26 5.87
C ALA A 2 -25.20 43.20 4.33
N PRO A 3 -24.02 43.18 3.71
CA PRO A 3 -23.90 43.10 2.25
C PRO A 3 -24.46 41.76 1.75
N PRO A 4 -25.06 41.72 0.54
CA PRO A 4 -25.59 40.50 -0.04
C PRO A 4 -24.47 39.46 -0.18
N GLY A 5 -24.69 38.29 0.41
CA GLY A 5 -23.71 37.20 0.41
C GLY A 5 -23.41 36.70 -1.01
N LEU A 6 -22.13 36.48 -1.30
CA LEU A 6 -21.67 35.94 -2.58
C LEU A 6 -22.20 34.50 -2.77
N LYS A 7 -22.96 34.27 -3.85
CA LYS A 7 -23.48 32.94 -4.21
C LYS A 7 -22.64 32.35 -5.35
N VAL A 8 -21.71 31.46 -5.03
CA VAL A 8 -20.92 30.70 -6.01
C VAL A 8 -21.62 29.39 -6.33
N THR A 9 -21.70 29.01 -7.61
CA THR A 9 -22.28 27.74 -8.08
C THR A 9 -21.29 27.00 -8.97
N VAL A 10 -20.89 25.79 -8.60
CA VAL A 10 -20.00 24.93 -9.41
C VAL A 10 -20.82 24.29 -10.53
N LYS A 11 -20.50 24.60 -11.78
CA LYS A 11 -21.21 24.07 -12.96
C LYS A 11 -20.72 22.69 -13.38
N ARG A 12 -19.42 22.42 -13.23
CA ARG A 12 -18.77 21.17 -13.62
C ARG A 12 -17.49 20.98 -12.83
N TRP A 13 -17.22 19.74 -12.43
CA TRP A 13 -15.96 19.34 -11.82
C TRP A 13 -15.38 18.14 -12.58
N SER A 14 -14.06 18.14 -12.74
CA SER A 14 -13.30 17.01 -13.27
C SER A 14 -12.18 16.73 -12.27
N ALA A 15 -12.42 15.76 -11.40
CA ALA A 15 -11.49 15.37 -10.35
C ALA A 15 -10.44 14.40 -10.89
N VAL A 16 -9.22 14.53 -10.40
CA VAL A 16 -8.18 13.51 -10.52
C VAL A 16 -7.62 13.26 -9.13
N ALA A 17 -7.25 12.01 -8.85
CA ALA A 17 -6.65 11.62 -7.59
C ALA A 17 -5.50 10.65 -7.85
N SER A 18 -4.51 10.69 -6.96
CA SER A 18 -3.46 9.68 -6.82
C SER A 18 -3.50 9.18 -5.39
N TRP A 19 -3.19 7.92 -5.19
CA TRP A 19 -3.08 7.30 -3.87
C TRP A 19 -1.76 6.53 -3.79
N THR A 20 -1.34 6.26 -2.57
CA THR A 20 -0.23 5.37 -2.26
C THR A 20 -0.70 4.32 -1.25
N TRP A 21 0.04 3.23 -1.13
CA TRP A 21 -0.24 2.24 -0.09
C TRP A 21 0.08 2.80 1.30
N THR A 22 -0.82 2.60 2.27
CA THR A 22 -0.57 2.90 3.68
C THR A 22 0.23 1.76 4.31
N ALA A 23 1.53 1.71 4.01
CA ALA A 23 2.47 0.77 4.57
C ALA A 23 3.49 1.50 5.46
N ASP A 24 4.10 0.78 6.41
CA ASP A 24 5.17 1.35 7.25
C ASP A 24 6.43 1.67 6.41
N ASP A 25 6.66 0.91 5.33
CA ASP A 25 7.70 1.13 4.34
C ASP A 25 7.05 1.32 2.95
N ASP A 26 7.52 2.30 2.17
CA ASP A 26 7.03 2.58 0.81
C ASP A 26 7.65 1.67 -0.27
N VAL A 27 8.51 0.73 0.13
CA VAL A 27 9.26 -0.17 -0.77
C VAL A 27 9.01 -1.64 -0.44
N CYS A 28 8.99 -2.48 -1.48
CA CYS A 28 8.90 -3.92 -1.33
C CYS A 28 10.23 -4.47 -0.77
N GLY A 29 10.19 -5.13 0.40
CA GLY A 29 11.38 -5.70 1.06
C GLY A 29 12.05 -6.90 0.35
N ILE A 30 11.65 -7.21 -0.90
CA ILE A 30 12.27 -8.25 -1.74
C ILE A 30 12.92 -7.63 -2.99
N CYS A 31 12.18 -6.85 -3.77
CA CYS A 31 12.68 -6.25 -5.02
C CYS A 31 13.19 -4.81 -4.86
N HIS A 32 12.93 -4.19 -3.70
CA HIS A 32 13.32 -2.82 -3.34
C HIS A 32 12.73 -1.73 -4.27
N MET A 33 11.71 -2.08 -5.06
CA MET A 33 10.92 -1.12 -5.84
C MET A 33 9.78 -0.56 -5.00
N ALA A 34 9.31 0.63 -5.35
CA ALA A 34 8.16 1.25 -4.72
C ALA A 34 6.94 0.32 -4.77
N LEU A 35 6.13 0.33 -3.71
CA LEU A 35 4.91 -0.47 -3.63
C LEU A 35 3.89 -0.08 -4.72
N ASP A 36 3.80 1.20 -5.05
CA ASP A 36 2.98 1.72 -6.15
C ASP A 36 3.63 1.52 -7.54
N GLY A 37 4.84 0.98 -7.58
CA GLY A 37 5.59 0.69 -8.79
C GLY A 37 5.32 -0.70 -9.37
N CYS A 38 6.10 -1.05 -10.40
CA CYS A 38 6.01 -2.34 -11.06
C CYS A 38 6.96 -3.37 -10.41
N ALA A 39 6.44 -4.54 -10.05
CA ALA A 39 7.27 -5.66 -9.62
C ALA A 39 8.12 -6.19 -10.79
N PRO A 40 9.34 -6.71 -10.56
CA PRO A 40 10.13 -7.32 -11.63
C PRO A 40 9.36 -8.45 -12.33
N GLY A 41 9.15 -8.33 -13.63
CA GLY A 41 8.41 -9.31 -14.44
C GLY A 41 6.91 -9.05 -14.57
N ALA A 42 6.35 -8.03 -13.93
CA ALA A 42 5.00 -7.55 -14.21
C ALA A 42 5.00 -6.62 -15.43
N ALA A 43 3.90 -6.61 -16.20
CA ALA A 43 3.77 -5.77 -17.39
C ALA A 43 3.44 -4.31 -17.02
N GLY A 44 2.75 -4.11 -15.90
CA GLY A 44 2.48 -2.81 -15.30
C GLY A 44 2.24 -2.87 -13.78
N PRO A 45 2.08 -1.70 -13.13
CA PRO A 45 1.70 -1.63 -11.71
C PRO A 45 0.24 -2.05 -11.50
N GLY A 46 -0.13 -2.36 -10.25
CA GLY A 46 -1.50 -2.67 -9.87
C GLY A 46 -1.85 -4.15 -10.07
N ASP A 47 -2.78 -4.44 -11.00
CA ASP A 47 -3.44 -5.75 -11.15
C ASP A 47 -2.47 -6.90 -11.48
N ASP A 48 -1.36 -6.61 -12.16
CA ASP A 48 -0.37 -7.64 -12.52
C ASP A 48 0.42 -8.15 -11.30
N SER A 49 0.53 -7.35 -10.24
CA SER A 49 1.23 -7.71 -9.01
C SER A 49 0.80 -6.83 -7.82
N PRO A 50 -0.38 -7.06 -7.23
CA PRO A 50 -0.90 -6.25 -6.13
C PRO A 50 -0.01 -6.33 -4.89
N VAL A 51 -0.11 -5.33 -4.01
CA VAL A 51 0.56 -5.35 -2.70
C VAL A 51 -0.25 -6.21 -1.74
N VAL A 52 0.45 -7.08 -1.00
CA VAL A 52 -0.15 -8.01 -0.04
C VAL A 52 0.58 -7.95 1.30
N TRP A 53 -0.16 -8.23 2.37
CA TRP A 53 0.36 -8.24 3.74
C TRP A 53 0.40 -9.64 4.30
N GLY A 54 1.39 -9.90 5.15
CA GLY A 54 1.38 -11.06 6.02
C GLY A 54 0.64 -10.74 7.32
N LYS A 55 0.17 -11.77 8.04
CA LYS A 55 -0.29 -11.62 9.44
C LYS A 55 0.77 -11.00 10.36
N CYS A 56 2.03 -11.03 9.93
CA CYS A 56 3.17 -10.39 10.58
C CYS A 56 3.30 -8.87 10.29
N ALA A 57 2.31 -8.27 9.61
CA ALA A 57 2.22 -6.86 9.19
C ALA A 57 3.22 -6.39 8.11
N HIS A 58 4.17 -7.23 7.69
CA HIS A 58 5.05 -6.91 6.56
C HIS A 58 4.34 -7.05 5.22
N ASN A 59 4.75 -6.21 4.27
CA ASN A 59 4.13 -6.07 2.95
C ASN A 59 5.13 -6.33 1.81
N PHE A 60 4.64 -6.85 0.69
CA PHE A 60 5.41 -7.13 -0.51
C PHE A 60 4.49 -7.09 -1.74
N HIS A 61 5.07 -6.95 -2.92
CA HIS A 61 4.37 -7.30 -4.16
C HIS A 61 4.04 -8.79 -4.18
N LEU A 62 2.84 -9.15 -4.65
CA LEU A 62 2.36 -10.54 -4.71
C LEU A 62 3.31 -11.45 -5.49
N LEU A 63 3.82 -10.99 -6.64
CA LEU A 63 4.78 -11.77 -7.44
C LEU A 63 6.08 -12.03 -6.67
N CYS A 64 6.58 -11.02 -5.95
CA CYS A 64 7.82 -11.14 -5.18
C CYS A 64 7.68 -12.14 -4.03
N ILE A 65 6.63 -12.01 -3.20
CA ILE A 65 6.43 -12.92 -2.08
C ILE A 65 6.08 -14.34 -2.56
N SER A 66 5.30 -14.48 -3.63
CA SER A 66 4.98 -15.80 -4.20
C SER A 66 6.23 -16.51 -4.70
N THR A 67 7.17 -15.78 -5.34
CA THR A 67 8.46 -16.33 -5.77
C THR A 67 9.31 -16.77 -4.59
N TRP A 68 9.39 -15.95 -3.54
CA TRP A 68 10.10 -16.31 -2.31
C TRP A 68 9.54 -17.59 -1.67
N LEU A 69 8.21 -17.71 -1.64
CA LEU A 69 7.51 -18.84 -1.02
C LEU A 69 7.68 -20.18 -1.73
N GLN A 70 8.24 -20.20 -2.96
CA GLN A 70 8.59 -21.44 -3.66
C GLN A 70 9.73 -22.21 -2.97
N SER A 71 10.58 -21.52 -2.19
CA SER A 71 11.77 -22.12 -1.56
C SER A 71 11.85 -21.90 -0.04
N LYS A 72 11.06 -20.98 0.49
CA LYS A 72 11.04 -20.61 1.91
C LYS A 72 9.60 -20.54 2.37
N THR A 73 9.33 -20.77 3.65
CA THR A 73 7.96 -20.61 4.21
C THR A 73 7.85 -19.42 5.15
N SER A 74 8.90 -18.60 5.27
CA SER A 74 9.00 -17.51 6.24
C SER A 74 8.92 -16.14 5.60
N CYS A 75 8.47 -15.15 6.37
CA CYS A 75 8.55 -13.74 6.02
C CYS A 75 10.02 -13.32 5.80
N PRO A 76 10.36 -12.65 4.68
CA PRO A 76 11.71 -12.15 4.41
C PRO A 76 12.28 -11.23 5.50
N ILE A 77 11.42 -10.44 6.15
CA ILE A 77 11.83 -9.43 7.13
C ILE A 77 11.94 -10.04 8.54
N CYS A 78 10.83 -10.55 9.09
CA CYS A 78 10.79 -11.02 10.48
C CYS A 78 11.03 -12.52 10.67
N ARG A 79 11.20 -13.30 9.59
CA ARG A 79 11.48 -14.75 9.60
C ARG A 79 10.42 -15.65 10.24
N ARG A 80 9.29 -15.10 10.72
CA ARG A 80 8.11 -15.88 11.14
C ARG A 80 7.51 -16.63 9.95
N ASN A 81 6.81 -17.74 10.20
CA ASN A 81 6.08 -18.46 9.15
C ASN A 81 5.10 -17.50 8.44
N TRP A 82 5.10 -17.51 7.11
CA TRP A 82 4.28 -16.62 6.31
C TRP A 82 2.85 -17.13 6.23
N GLU A 83 1.93 -16.22 6.53
CA GLU A 83 0.50 -16.42 6.33
C GLU A 83 -0.05 -15.12 5.75
N PHE A 84 -0.80 -15.21 4.66
CA PHE A 84 -1.45 -14.05 4.06
C PHE A 84 -2.48 -13.46 5.03
N ALA A 85 -2.45 -12.14 5.19
CA ALA A 85 -3.50 -11.41 5.86
C ALA A 85 -4.70 -11.24 4.89
N PRO A 86 -5.94 -11.22 5.42
CA PRO A 86 -7.14 -11.01 4.59
C PRO A 86 -7.25 -9.57 4.06
N SER A 87 -6.57 -8.61 4.70
CA SER A 87 -6.53 -7.20 4.32
C SER A 87 -5.26 -6.54 4.83
N ALA A 88 -4.97 -5.32 4.36
CA ALA A 88 -3.97 -4.46 4.98
C ALA A 88 -4.30 -4.26 6.48
N PRO A 89 -3.28 -4.14 7.35
CA PRO A 89 -3.48 -3.80 8.75
C PRO A 89 -4.10 -2.39 8.84
N PRO A 90 -4.93 -2.13 9.86
CA PRO A 90 -5.44 -0.78 10.09
C PRO A 90 -4.26 0.19 10.30
N PRO A 91 -4.40 1.46 9.90
CA PRO A 91 -3.34 2.48 9.98
C PRO A 91 -2.97 2.91 11.41
N SER A 92 -3.12 2.03 12.41
CA SER A 92 -3.02 2.33 13.84
C SER A 92 -1.72 1.80 14.49
N ALA A 93 -0.74 1.34 13.71
CA ALA A 93 0.53 0.86 14.25
C ALA A 93 1.63 1.95 14.35
N THR A 94 1.36 3.18 13.89
CA THR A 94 2.22 4.36 14.10
C THR A 94 1.52 5.33 15.05
N LEU A 95 1.77 5.09 16.35
CA LEU A 95 1.74 6.01 17.50
C LEU A 95 0.67 7.13 17.49
N ALA A 96 -0.29 7.01 18.41
CA ALA A 96 -0.78 8.18 19.12
C ALA A 96 0.33 8.71 20.06
N GLU A 97 0.51 10.04 20.04
CA GLU A 97 1.13 10.94 21.03
C GLU A 97 2.66 11.12 21.03
N ASP A 98 3.13 12.35 20.74
CA ASP A 98 3.91 13.20 21.66
C ASP A 98 3.94 14.67 21.16
N GLY A 99 3.38 15.61 21.95
CA GLY A 99 3.64 17.07 21.84
C GLY A 99 2.48 17.98 21.47
#